data_AF-A0A3P7NPC8-F1
#
_entry.id   AF-A0A3P7NPC8-F1
#
_cell.length_a   1.000
_cell.length_b   1.000
_cell.length_c   1.000
_cell.angle_alpha   90.00
_cell.angle_beta   90.00
_cell.angle_gamma   90.00
#
_symmetry.space_group_name_H-M   'P 1'
#
loop_
_entity.id
_entity.type
_entity.pdbx_description
1 polymer ?
#
loop_
_entity_poly.entity_id
_entity_poly.type
_entity_poly.pdbx_seq_one_letter_code
_entity_poly.pdbx_strand_id
1 'polypeptide(L)' 'MARAQETSFSRFYGLPNVHKEGAPLRPIVSVKDTPTYELAKWLFRRHKFLTSDAETTVRSSTQFLEKLKG' A
#
# COMPACT_ATOMS: atom_id res chain seq x y z
N MET A 1 8.83 -10.04 -26.59
CA MET A 1 8.15 -10.99 -25.67
C MET A 1 8.10 -10.34 -24.29
N ALA A 2 6.94 -10.32 -23.63
CA ALA A 2 6.84 -9.79 -22.27
C ALA A 2 7.59 -10.75 -21.34
N ARG A 3 8.58 -10.23 -20.60
CA ARG A 3 9.31 -11.00 -19.59
C ARG A 3 8.33 -11.41 -18.50
N ALA A 4 8.23 -12.71 -18.20
CA ALA A 4 7.48 -13.18 -17.05
C ALA A 4 8.08 -12.53 -15.80
N GLN A 5 7.28 -11.75 -15.08
CA GLN A 5 7.73 -11.14 -13.84
C GLN A 5 7.67 -12.22 -12.77
N GLU A 6 8.84 -12.67 -12.31
CA GLU A 6 8.98 -13.62 -11.21
C GLU A 6 8.18 -13.11 -10.00
N THR A 7 7.07 -13.77 -9.68
CA THR A 7 6.23 -13.40 -8.54
C THR A 7 6.88 -13.92 -7.27
N SER A 8 7.31 -13.01 -6.41
CA SER A 8 7.92 -13.37 -5.13
C SER A 8 6.87 -13.61 -4.05
N PHE A 9 7.15 -14.51 -3.11
CA PHE A 9 6.33 -14.64 -1.91
C PHE A 9 6.43 -13.40 -1.03
N SER A 10 5.40 -13.20 -0.22
CA SER A 10 5.36 -12.12 0.77
C SER A 10 6.53 -12.26 1.74
N ARG A 11 7.25 -11.17 2.02
CA ARG A 11 8.46 -11.19 2.86
C ARG A 11 8.20 -10.52 4.19
N PHE A 12 8.53 -11.20 5.29
CA PHE A 12 8.59 -10.54 6.60
C PHE A 12 9.73 -9.54 6.62
N TYR A 13 9.46 -8.34 7.11
CA TYR A 13 10.53 -7.44 7.53
C TYR A 13 11.07 -7.95 8.87
N GLY A 14 12.40 -8.06 8.97
CA GLY A 14 13.06 -8.49 10.20
C GLY A 14 12.99 -7.48 11.34
N LEU A 15 12.48 -6.26 11.09
CA LEU A 15 12.29 -5.24 12.11
C LEU A 15 10.88 -5.34 12.70
N PRO A 16 10.72 -5.86 13.93
CA PRO A 16 9.44 -5.84 14.61
C PRO A 16 9.09 -4.39 14.99
N ASN A 17 7.82 -4.00 14.79
CA ASN A 17 7.33 -2.74 15.34
C ASN A 17 7.48 -2.73 16.86
N VAL A 18 7.91 -1.61 17.44
CA VAL A 18 7.89 -1.40 18.88
C VAL A 18 6.42 -1.35 19.31
N HIS A 19 6.01 -2.36 20.10
CA HIS A 19 4.66 -2.45 20.63
C HIS A 19 4.62 -1.94 22.08
N LYS A 20 3.43 -1.50 22.52
CA LYS A 20 3.17 -1.21 23.93
C LYS A 20 3.37 -2.49 24.75
N GLU A 21 3.75 -2.31 26.02
CA GLU A 21 3.92 -3.43 26.95
C GLU A 21 2.64 -4.28 27.03
N GLY A 22 2.80 -5.61 26.99
CA GLY A 22 1.69 -6.57 27.00
C GLY A 22 0.99 -6.81 25.66
N ALA A 23 1.28 -6.07 24.60
CA ALA A 23 0.68 -6.31 23.27
C ALA A 23 1.49 -7.36 22.47
N PRO A 24 0.83 -8.28 21.75
CA PRO A 24 1.52 -9.25 20.92
C PRO A 24 2.24 -8.58 19.75
N LEU A 25 3.39 -9.12 19.37
CA LEU A 25 4.14 -8.65 18.21
C LEU A 25 3.30 -8.83 16.94
N ARG A 26 3.24 -7.78 16.12
CA ARG A 26 2.65 -7.82 14.78
C ARG A 26 3.76 -7.87 13.73
N PRO A 27 3.94 -9.00 13.04
CA PRO A 27 4.90 -9.08 11.96
C PRO A 27 4.55 -8.11 10.84
N ILE A 28 5.53 -7.38 10.33
CA ILE A 28 5.35 -6.51 9.16
C ILE A 28 5.66 -7.33 7.92
N VAL A 29 4.72 -7.35 6.99
CA VAL A 29 4.80 -8.19 5.79
C VAL A 29 4.84 -7.29 4.56
N SER A 30 5.93 -7.38 3.80
CA SER A 30 6.04 -6.79 2.47
C SER A 30 5.24 -7.62 1.49
N VAL A 31 4.13 -7.07 1.00
CA VAL A 31 3.36 -7.66 -0.10
C VAL A 31 3.87 -7.23 -1.48
N LYS A 32 4.95 -6.45 -1.55
CA LYS A 32 5.50 -5.98 -2.82
C LYS A 32 5.97 -7.16 -3.67
N ASP A 33 5.72 -7.08 -4.98
CA ASP A 33 6.07 -8.11 -5.96
C ASP A 33 5.38 -9.47 -5.73
N THR A 34 4.28 -9.49 -4.95
CA THR A 34 3.40 -10.65 -4.79
C THR A 34 2.26 -10.64 -5.84
N PRO A 35 1.66 -11.79 -6.17
CA PRO A 35 0.50 -11.84 -7.08
C PRO A 35 -0.66 -10.96 -6.61
N THR A 36 -0.91 -10.90 -5.30
CA THR A 36 -1.98 -10.09 -4.70
C THR A 36 -1.75 -8.60 -4.91
N TYR A 37 -0.49 -8.14 -4.86
CA TYR A 37 -0.15 -6.74 -5.09
C TYR A 37 -0.38 -6.31 -6.54
N GLU A 38 -0.02 -7.16 -7.51
CA GLU A 38 -0.30 -6.86 -8.91
C GLU A 38 -1.79 -6.90 -9.24
N LEU A 39 -2.55 -7.83 -8.62
CA LEU A 39 -4.01 -7.83 -8.71
C LEU A 39 -4.62 -6.54 -8.14
N ALA A 40 -4.16 -6.09 -6.97
CA ALA A 40 -4.63 -4.85 -6.36
C ALA A 40 -4.34 -3.63 -7.26
N LYS A 41 -3.16 -3.55 -7.87
CA LYS A 41 -2.81 -2.48 -8.83
C LYS A 41 -3.66 -2.54 -10.08
N TRP A 42 -3.94 -3.75 -10.59
CA TRP A 42 -4.84 -3.91 -11.73
C TRP A 42 -6.25 -3.44 -11.41
N LEU A 43 -6.82 -3.85 -10.26
CA LEU A 43 -8.13 -3.39 -9.80
C LEU A 43 -8.17 -1.88 -9.60
N PHE A 44 -7.16 -1.30 -8.97
CA PHE A 44 -7.04 0.14 -8.77
C PHE A 44 -7.05 0.89 -10.11
N ARG A 45 -6.26 0.45 -11.10
CA ARG A 45 -6.25 1.07 -12.44
C ARG A 45 -7.62 1.00 -13.12
N ARG A 46 -8.35 -0.10 -12.95
CA ARG A 46 -9.69 -0.27 -13.53
C ARG A 46 -10.74 0.62 -12.88
N HIS A 47 -10.67 0.82 -11.57
CA HIS A 47 -11.68 1.58 -10.81
C HIS A 47 -11.28 3.04 -10.55
N LYS A 48 -10.06 3.45 -10.92
CA LYS A 48 -9.54 4.79 -10.65
C LYS A 48 -10.50 5.90 -11.07
N PHE A 49 -11.18 5.73 -12.21
CA PHE A 49 -12.13 6.72 -12.74
C PHE A 49 -13.23 7.08 -11.72
N LEU A 50 -13.67 6.13 -10.89
CA LEU A 50 -14.70 6.33 -9.86
C LEU A 50 -14.22 7.23 -8.71
N THR A 51 -12.90 7.33 -8.49
CA THR A 51 -12.32 8.02 -7.33
C THR A 51 -11.45 9.22 -7.70
N SER A 52 -11.27 9.49 -9.00
CA SER A 52 -10.33 10.51 -9.52
C SER A 52 -10.60 11.92 -9.02
N ASP A 53 -11.88 12.27 -8.91
CA ASP A 53 -12.39 13.61 -8.60
C ASP A 53 -13.07 13.67 -7.24
N ALA A 54 -12.95 12.61 -6.44
CA ALA A 54 -13.47 12.61 -5.09
C ALA A 54 -12.73 13.66 -4.26
N GLU A 55 -13.48 14.55 -3.60
CA GLU A 55 -12.93 15.58 -2.70
C GLU A 55 -12.17 14.97 -1.53
N THR A 56 -12.44 13.72 -1.18
CA THR A 56 -11.75 12.95 -0.15
C THR A 56 -10.39 12.42 -0.61
N THR A 57 -10.08 12.44 -1.90
CA THR A 57 -8.79 11.98 -2.42
C THR A 57 -7.70 13.02 -2.16
N VAL A 58 -6.52 12.54 -1.76
CA VAL A 58 -5.32 13.35 -1.58
C VAL A 58 -4.21 12.78 -2.46
N ARG A 59 -3.67 13.62 -3.35
CA ARG A 59 -2.75 13.22 -4.42
C ARG A 59 -1.28 13.35 -4.01
N SER A 60 -0.97 14.15 -2.99
CA SER A 60 0.41 14.35 -2.49
C SER A 60 0.44 14.62 -1.00
N SER A 61 1.61 14.41 -0.38
CA SER A 61 1.86 14.78 1.01
C SER A 61 1.73 16.28 1.24
N THR A 62 2.10 17.12 0.26
CA THR A 62 1.90 18.57 0.35
C THR A 62 0.41 18.92 0.39
N GLN A 63 -0.40 18.36 -0.52
CA GLN A 63 -1.85 18.57 -0.52
C GLN A 63 -2.50 18.06 0.77
N PHE A 64 -1.98 16.97 1.33
CA PHE A 64 -2.42 16.45 2.62
C PHE A 64 -2.20 17.46 3.75
N LEU A 65 -0.99 18.02 3.83
CA LEU A 65 -0.65 19.01 4.84
C LEU A 65 -1.49 20.29 4.70
N GLU A 66 -1.77 20.74 3.49
CA GLU A 66 -2.66 21.88 3.27
C GLU A 66 -4.09 21.59 3.75
N LYS A 67 -4.64 20.40 3.47
CA LYS A 67 -5.98 20.00 3.98
C LYS A 67 -6.04 19.87 5.50
N LEU A 68 -4.94 19.55 6.17
CA LEU A 68 -4.90 19.45 7.63
C LEU A 68 -4.84 20.80 8.34
N LYS A 69 -4.41 21.87 7.64
CA LYS A 69 -4.20 23.18 8.25
C LYS A 69 -5.49 23.99 8.43
N GLY A 70 -6.58 23.64 7.75
CA GLY A 70 -7.85 24.37 7.77
C GLY A 70 -7.84 25.55 6.81
#